data_AF-A0A851IDF3-F1
#
_entry.id   AF-A0A851IDF3-F1
#
_cell.length_a   1.000
_cell.length_b   1.000
_cell.length_c   1.000
_cell.angle_alpha   90.00
_cell.angle_beta   90.00
_cell.angle_gamma   90.00
#
_symmetry.space_group_name_H-M   'P 1'
#
loop_
_entity.id
_entity.type
_entity.pdbx_description
1 polymer ?
#
loop_
_entity_poly.entity_id
_entity_poly.type
_entity_poly.pdbx_seq_one_letter_code
_entity_poly.pdbx_strand_id
1 'polypeptide(L)'
;MTIEEEVFGRRQAIPERLLACGFRMSPEDGTLQREYSLMDGQFLARIRITGNRVHGRVYETESGEEYLPFHVRSQRGSFVTALREDYIRILKALSMQGFTAPSFVFAQSNRLSEWIEERYGDRPEYPFASEDTGAVFRNRRNGKWYGLLLSVGRSKIERPVEAEGGRGQADNVRRGSGSGQAAGRKQRKRTQEQGEESAAEERVEVLNVKLPPERIRELLERPGYFPAYHMSKKSWLTVILDGTLPDETVRALLKESFELVERGKARKKKEIHCWLIPAHPKYYDIVSGFREQAVHSWKQSAAVHAGDMVYIYVGAPVSAILYRCVAEAVDLPAEQEEALLKTVPAKKRSPARQMRLRLLETYSETRMPRKRMQELGVYGVRGPREMPEELLRALWEETGEECR
;
A
#
# COMPACT_ATOMS: atom_id res chain seq x y z
N MET A 1 8.67 -12.43 -6.74
CA MET A 1 7.80 -12.99 -5.70
C MET A 1 6.79 -13.91 -6.37
N THR A 2 6.81 -15.20 -6.04
CA THR A 2 5.87 -16.18 -6.60
C THR A 2 4.51 -16.10 -5.88
N ILE A 3 3.49 -16.77 -6.40
CA ILE A 3 2.14 -16.77 -5.77
C ILE A 3 2.18 -17.52 -4.43
N GLU A 4 3.00 -18.56 -4.35
CA GLU A 4 3.23 -19.38 -3.17
C GLU A 4 3.92 -18.57 -2.06
N GLU A 5 4.94 -17.77 -2.41
CA GLU A 5 5.60 -16.88 -1.45
C GLU A 5 4.63 -15.85 -0.85
N GLU A 6 3.70 -15.33 -1.66
CA GLU A 6 2.65 -14.40 -1.19
C GLU A 6 1.67 -15.06 -0.20
N VAL A 7 1.36 -16.35 -0.38
CA VAL A 7 0.37 -17.06 0.44
C VAL A 7 0.99 -17.68 1.71
N PHE A 8 2.21 -18.22 1.60
CA PHE A 8 2.84 -19.03 2.66
C PHE A 8 4.03 -18.35 3.34
N GLY A 9 4.49 -17.18 2.87
CA GLY A 9 5.81 -16.61 3.17
C GLY A 9 6.43 -16.87 4.56
N ARG A 10 5.69 -16.70 5.66
CA ARG A 10 6.17 -16.92 7.05
C ARG A 10 5.40 -17.97 7.84
N ARG A 11 4.59 -18.77 7.15
CA ARG A 11 3.82 -19.83 7.79
C ARG A 11 4.69 -21.06 7.95
N GLN A 12 4.53 -21.77 9.07
CA GLN A 12 5.22 -23.04 9.27
C GLN A 12 4.30 -24.18 8.85
N ALA A 13 4.85 -25.13 8.11
CA ALA A 13 4.13 -26.34 7.73
C ALA A 13 3.88 -27.19 9.00
N ILE A 14 2.66 -27.73 9.13
CA ILE A 14 2.31 -28.70 10.18
C ILE A 14 2.21 -30.07 9.48
N PRO A 15 3.26 -30.91 9.50
CA PRO A 15 3.33 -32.13 8.71
C PRO A 15 2.15 -33.07 8.93
N GLU A 16 1.69 -33.22 10.17
CA GLU A 16 0.58 -34.11 10.54
C GLU A 16 -0.73 -33.68 9.87
N ARG A 17 -0.99 -32.36 9.81
CA ARG A 17 -2.17 -31.82 9.15
C ARG A 17 -2.05 -31.91 7.63
N LEU A 18 -0.86 -31.70 7.07
CA LEU A 18 -0.62 -31.84 5.64
C LEU A 18 -0.83 -33.28 5.17
N LEU A 19 -0.37 -34.27 5.94
CA LEU A 19 -0.65 -35.69 5.69
C LEU A 19 -2.15 -36.00 5.75
N ALA A 20 -2.87 -35.45 6.75
CA ALA A 20 -4.33 -35.58 6.84
C ALA A 20 -5.06 -34.91 5.67
N CYS A 21 -4.49 -33.82 5.13
CA CYS A 21 -4.93 -33.17 3.90
C CYS A 21 -4.49 -33.96 2.64
N GLY A 22 -4.07 -35.22 2.73
CA GLY A 22 -3.79 -36.07 1.58
C GLY A 22 -2.48 -35.79 0.86
N PHE A 23 -1.52 -35.11 1.50
CA PHE A 23 -0.15 -35.07 0.98
C PHE A 23 0.54 -36.42 1.18
N ARG A 24 1.37 -36.79 0.21
CA ARG A 24 2.23 -37.97 0.30
C ARG A 24 3.66 -37.51 0.59
N MET A 25 4.27 -38.09 1.61
CA MET A 25 5.67 -37.82 1.95
C MET A 25 6.58 -38.72 1.13
N SER A 26 7.57 -38.13 0.49
CA SER A 26 8.65 -38.85 -0.17
C SER A 26 9.62 -39.41 0.88
N PRO A 27 9.91 -40.73 0.84
CA PRO A 27 10.78 -41.38 1.82
C PRO A 27 12.27 -41.01 1.68
N GLU A 28 12.68 -40.40 0.58
CA GLU A 28 14.10 -40.08 0.31
C GLU A 28 14.54 -38.71 0.85
N ASP A 29 13.66 -37.70 0.80
CA ASP A 29 13.97 -36.30 1.08
C ASP A 29 12.98 -35.63 2.04
N GLY A 30 11.96 -36.35 2.51
CA GLY A 30 10.91 -35.82 3.39
C GLY A 30 9.98 -34.80 2.70
N THR A 31 10.06 -34.65 1.38
CA THR A 31 9.23 -33.71 0.63
C THR A 31 7.78 -34.19 0.60
N LEU A 32 6.83 -33.32 0.95
CA LEU A 32 5.40 -33.59 0.85
C LEU A 32 4.89 -33.15 -0.52
N GLN A 33 4.14 -34.01 -1.21
CA GLN A 33 3.56 -33.70 -2.52
C GLN A 33 2.07 -34.02 -2.59
N ARG A 34 1.29 -33.15 -3.23
CA ARG A 34 -0.10 -33.38 -3.60
C ARG A 34 -0.44 -32.76 -4.94
N GLU A 35 -1.37 -33.37 -5.64
CA GLU A 35 -1.91 -32.88 -6.91
C GLU A 35 -3.35 -32.43 -6.75
N TYR A 36 -3.71 -31.37 -7.46
CA TYR A 36 -5.03 -30.76 -7.46
C TYR A 36 -5.50 -30.52 -8.89
N SER A 37 -6.76 -30.87 -9.16
CA SER A 37 -7.43 -30.52 -10.40
C SER A 37 -7.83 -29.04 -10.40
N LEU A 38 -7.60 -28.35 -11.51
CA LEU A 38 -7.97 -26.96 -11.75
C LEU A 38 -8.85 -26.86 -12.99
N MET A 39 -9.75 -25.87 -13.02
CA MET A 39 -10.63 -25.59 -14.16
C MET A 39 -11.33 -26.86 -14.70
N ASP A 40 -12.03 -27.57 -13.82
CA ASP A 40 -12.77 -28.81 -14.13
C ASP A 40 -11.94 -29.93 -14.78
N GLY A 41 -10.64 -30.00 -14.47
CA GLY A 41 -9.75 -31.07 -14.94
C GLY A 41 -8.90 -30.72 -16.16
N GLN A 42 -9.02 -29.50 -16.70
CA GLN A 42 -8.18 -29.04 -17.81
C GLN A 42 -6.72 -28.84 -17.40
N PHE A 43 -6.46 -28.54 -16.13
CA PHE A 43 -5.11 -28.37 -15.59
C PHE A 43 -4.90 -29.15 -14.30
N LEU A 44 -3.66 -29.51 -14.05
CA LEU A 44 -3.20 -30.18 -12.85
C LEU A 44 -2.15 -29.33 -12.13
N ALA A 45 -2.48 -28.89 -10.92
CA ALA A 45 -1.53 -28.25 -10.02
C ALA A 45 -0.83 -29.27 -9.14
N ARG A 46 0.48 -29.40 -9.29
CA ARG A 46 1.35 -30.19 -8.42
C ARG A 46 2.00 -29.26 -7.40
N ILE A 47 1.69 -29.48 -6.13
CA ILE A 47 2.24 -28.72 -5.00
C ILE A 47 3.23 -29.60 -4.26
N ARG A 48 4.47 -29.13 -4.12
CA ARG A 48 5.54 -29.75 -3.33
C ARG A 48 5.91 -28.85 -2.15
N ILE A 49 6.09 -29.43 -0.97
CA ILE A 49 6.46 -28.73 0.25
C ILE A 49 7.72 -29.36 0.80
N THR A 50 8.79 -28.57 0.92
CA THR A 50 10.08 -29.00 1.48
C THR A 50 10.43 -28.08 2.65
N GLY A 51 10.40 -28.61 3.86
CA GLY A 51 10.44 -27.80 5.09
C GLY A 51 9.23 -26.85 5.15
N ASN A 52 9.48 -25.53 5.11
CA ASN A 52 8.43 -24.50 5.09
C ASN A 52 8.20 -23.88 3.70
N ARG A 53 8.97 -24.28 2.68
CA ARG A 53 8.85 -23.73 1.33
C ARG A 53 7.82 -24.51 0.52
N VAL A 54 6.91 -23.78 -0.11
CA VAL A 54 5.89 -24.31 -1.01
C VAL A 54 6.27 -24.01 -2.45
N HIS A 55 6.32 -25.04 -3.28
CA HIS A 55 6.60 -24.96 -4.71
C HIS A 55 5.42 -25.49 -5.50
N GLY A 56 4.86 -24.64 -6.35
CA GLY A 56 3.78 -24.97 -7.27
C GLY A 56 4.28 -25.16 -8.69
N ARG A 57 3.75 -26.17 -9.39
CA ARG A 57 3.82 -26.27 -10.85
C ARG A 57 2.45 -26.63 -11.40
N VAL A 58 2.09 -26.06 -12.53
CA VAL A 58 0.81 -26.31 -13.21
C VAL A 58 1.11 -26.99 -14.54
N TYR A 59 0.38 -28.05 -14.83
CA TYR A 59 0.48 -28.83 -16.06
C TYR A 59 -0.85 -28.80 -16.78
N GLU A 60 -0.83 -28.76 -18.10
CA GLU A 60 -2.04 -28.96 -18.91
C GLU A 60 -2.31 -30.47 -19.02
N THR A 61 -3.55 -30.88 -18.74
CA THR A 61 -3.90 -32.31 -18.61
C THR A 61 -3.83 -33.04 -19.95
N GLU A 62 -4.15 -32.37 -21.05
CA GLU A 62 -4.19 -32.98 -22.39
C GLU A 62 -2.80 -33.19 -22.99
N SER A 63 -1.92 -32.20 -22.86
CA SER A 63 -0.55 -32.25 -23.41
C SER A 63 0.46 -32.84 -22.43
N GLY A 64 0.18 -32.79 -21.12
CA GLY A 64 1.13 -33.13 -20.06
C GLY A 64 2.26 -32.10 -19.91
N GLU A 65 2.20 -30.98 -20.64
CA GLU A 65 3.25 -29.97 -20.65
C GLU A 65 3.10 -29.00 -19.47
N GLU A 66 4.23 -28.51 -18.96
CA GLU A 66 4.25 -27.52 -17.89
C GLU A 66 3.76 -26.17 -18.42
N TYR A 67 2.68 -25.64 -17.81
CA TYR A 67 2.09 -24.37 -18.18
C TYR A 67 2.86 -23.20 -17.54
N LEU A 68 4.04 -22.92 -18.10
CA LEU A 68 4.95 -21.84 -17.68
C LEU A 68 4.33 -20.42 -17.65
N PRO A 69 3.39 -20.04 -18.55
CA PRO A 69 2.79 -18.70 -18.54
C PRO A 69 2.09 -18.33 -17.22
N PHE A 70 1.73 -19.33 -16.41
CA PHE A 70 1.16 -19.16 -15.09
C PHE A 70 2.01 -18.26 -14.16
N HIS A 71 3.33 -18.40 -14.21
CA HIS A 71 4.28 -17.65 -13.37
C HIS A 71 4.59 -16.24 -13.93
N VAL A 72 4.17 -15.93 -15.16
CA VAL A 72 4.48 -14.67 -15.84
C VAL A 72 3.40 -13.61 -15.53
N ARG A 73 3.66 -12.76 -14.53
CA ARG A 73 2.72 -11.70 -14.07
C ARG A 73 2.21 -10.75 -15.17
N SER A 74 2.91 -10.64 -16.29
CA SER A 74 2.57 -9.73 -17.40
C SER A 74 1.51 -10.27 -18.36
N GLN A 75 1.21 -11.57 -18.35
CA GLN A 75 0.14 -12.12 -19.18
C GLN A 75 -1.22 -11.93 -18.50
N ARG A 76 -2.15 -11.32 -19.24
CA ARG A 76 -3.53 -11.02 -18.83
C ARG A 76 -4.50 -11.52 -19.89
N GLY A 77 -4.80 -12.81 -19.84
CA GLY A 77 -5.98 -13.41 -20.49
C GLY A 77 -7.04 -13.73 -19.43
N SER A 78 -8.32 -13.71 -19.82
CA SER A 78 -9.43 -14.15 -18.95
C SER A 78 -9.19 -15.56 -18.39
N PHE A 79 -8.68 -16.45 -19.25
CA PHE A 79 -8.31 -17.82 -18.95
C PHE A 79 -7.20 -17.94 -17.89
N VAL A 80 -6.07 -17.25 -18.08
CA VAL A 80 -4.94 -17.25 -17.12
C VAL A 80 -5.35 -16.63 -15.78
N THR A 81 -6.28 -15.67 -15.79
CA THR A 81 -6.80 -15.04 -14.57
C THR A 81 -7.66 -16.03 -13.79
N ALA A 82 -8.60 -16.72 -14.45
CA ALA A 82 -9.42 -17.75 -13.82
C ALA A 82 -8.57 -18.90 -13.24
N LEU A 83 -7.58 -19.37 -13.99
CA LEU A 83 -6.63 -20.40 -13.54
C LEU A 83 -5.87 -19.96 -12.28
N ARG A 84 -5.40 -18.70 -12.24
CA ARG A 84 -4.72 -18.12 -11.06
C ARG A 84 -5.64 -18.00 -9.87
N GLU A 85 -6.87 -17.55 -10.06
CA GLU A 85 -7.85 -17.42 -8.97
C GLU A 85 -8.18 -18.78 -8.34
N ASP A 86 -8.35 -19.80 -9.18
CA ASP A 86 -8.61 -21.18 -8.73
C ASP A 86 -7.39 -21.74 -7.97
N TYR A 87 -6.19 -21.56 -8.51
CA TYR A 87 -4.95 -21.94 -7.84
C TYR A 87 -4.76 -21.23 -6.49
N ILE A 88 -4.95 -19.90 -6.44
CA ILE A 88 -4.87 -19.10 -5.20
C ILE A 88 -5.89 -19.59 -4.17
N ARG A 89 -7.08 -20.00 -4.60
CA ARG A 89 -8.11 -20.57 -3.70
C ARG A 89 -7.61 -21.83 -3.02
N ILE A 90 -6.97 -22.73 -3.78
CA ILE A 90 -6.37 -23.96 -3.24
C ILE A 90 -5.26 -23.63 -2.26
N LEU A 91 -4.34 -22.72 -2.64
CA LEU A 91 -3.25 -22.33 -1.75
C LEU A 91 -3.77 -21.72 -0.44
N LYS A 92 -4.78 -20.85 -0.49
CA LYS A 92 -5.40 -20.27 0.71
C LYS A 92 -6.06 -21.33 1.60
N ALA A 93 -6.77 -22.30 1.02
CA ALA A 93 -7.37 -23.40 1.77
C ALA A 93 -6.30 -24.26 2.44
N LEU A 94 -5.25 -24.64 1.71
CA LEU A 94 -4.10 -25.38 2.22
C LEU A 94 -3.42 -24.63 3.37
N SER A 95 -3.26 -23.32 3.20
CA SER A 95 -2.67 -22.41 4.19
C SER A 95 -3.47 -22.35 5.50
N MET A 96 -4.79 -22.51 5.45
CA MET A 96 -5.65 -22.57 6.66
C MET A 96 -5.62 -23.95 7.33
N GLN A 97 -5.49 -25.01 6.56
CA GLN A 97 -5.62 -26.39 7.06
C GLN A 97 -4.28 -26.97 7.53
N GLY A 98 -3.19 -26.70 6.79
CA GLY A 98 -1.91 -27.39 6.94
C GLY A 98 -0.75 -26.52 7.42
N PHE A 99 -0.98 -25.23 7.66
CA PHE A 99 0.06 -24.27 8.02
C PHE A 99 -0.33 -23.44 9.25
N THR A 100 0.66 -23.00 10.03
CA THR A 100 0.45 -22.05 11.13
C THR A 100 0.15 -20.65 10.58
N ALA A 101 -0.47 -19.79 11.41
CA ALA A 101 -0.47 -18.36 11.13
C ALA A 101 0.98 -17.86 11.00
N PRO A 102 1.27 -16.84 10.18
CA PRO A 102 2.61 -16.30 10.07
C PRO A 102 3.10 -15.88 11.45
N SER A 103 4.14 -16.56 11.96
CA SER A 103 4.70 -16.28 13.28
C SER A 103 5.78 -15.21 13.15
N PHE A 104 5.73 -14.26 14.06
CA PHE A 104 6.83 -13.35 14.34
C PHE A 104 7.96 -14.13 15.04
N VAL A 105 9.19 -13.63 14.93
CA VAL A 105 10.37 -14.30 15.52
C VAL A 105 10.32 -14.21 17.06
N PHE A 106 9.84 -13.10 17.61
CA PHE A 106 9.79 -12.90 19.05
C PHE A 106 8.47 -13.42 19.64
N ALA A 107 8.57 -14.12 20.77
CA ALA A 107 7.40 -14.65 21.48
C ALA A 107 6.42 -13.55 21.90
N GLN A 108 6.92 -12.37 22.28
CA GLN A 108 6.10 -11.22 22.64
C GLN A 108 5.25 -10.73 21.45
N SER A 109 5.84 -10.64 20.26
CA SER A 109 5.12 -10.28 19.03
C SER A 109 3.95 -11.22 18.73
N ASN A 110 4.16 -12.54 18.90
CA ASN A 110 3.11 -13.54 18.70
C ASN A 110 1.98 -13.37 19.72
N ARG A 111 2.30 -13.26 21.02
CA ARG A 111 1.29 -13.05 22.08
C ARG A 111 0.49 -11.76 21.88
N LEU A 112 1.13 -10.69 21.42
CA LEU A 112 0.45 -9.43 21.13
C LEU A 112 -0.45 -9.55 19.90
N SER A 113 -0.02 -10.26 18.86
CA SER A 113 -0.84 -10.51 17.67
C SER A 113 -2.08 -11.33 18.01
N GLU A 114 -1.94 -12.39 18.81
CA GLU A 114 -3.07 -13.19 19.31
C GLU A 114 -4.03 -12.32 20.13
N TRP A 115 -3.50 -11.52 21.06
CA TRP A 115 -4.32 -10.61 21.86
C TRP A 115 -5.08 -9.59 21.01
N ILE A 116 -4.49 -9.04 19.95
CA ILE A 116 -5.17 -8.13 19.02
C ILE A 116 -6.31 -8.84 18.28
N GLU A 117 -6.07 -10.07 17.81
CA GLU A 117 -7.10 -10.87 17.13
C GLU A 117 -8.26 -11.22 18.09
N GLU A 118 -7.97 -11.62 19.32
CA GLU A 118 -8.99 -11.90 20.33
C GLU A 118 -9.78 -10.65 20.75
N ARG A 119 -9.10 -9.51 20.93
CA ARG A 119 -9.72 -8.30 21.49
C ARG A 119 -10.46 -7.46 20.45
N TYR A 120 -9.92 -7.34 19.25
CA TYR A 120 -10.43 -6.46 18.20
C TYR A 120 -10.90 -7.21 16.96
N GLY A 121 -10.61 -8.51 16.85
CA GLY A 121 -10.87 -9.29 15.65
C GLY A 121 -9.93 -8.95 14.49
N ASP A 122 -8.96 -8.06 14.68
CA ASP A 122 -8.06 -7.58 13.63
C ASP A 122 -6.90 -8.56 13.43
N ARG A 123 -6.52 -8.81 12.17
CA ARG A 123 -5.41 -9.71 11.82
C ARG A 123 -4.26 -8.91 11.22
N PRO A 124 -2.99 -9.36 11.38
CA PRO A 124 -1.86 -8.70 10.76
C PRO A 124 -1.97 -8.75 9.22
N GLU A 125 -1.89 -7.58 8.58
CA GLU A 125 -1.79 -7.42 7.12
C GLU A 125 -0.33 -7.21 6.71
N TYR A 126 0.09 -7.72 5.56
CA TYR A 126 1.47 -7.60 5.06
C TYR A 126 1.50 -6.84 3.73
N PRO A 127 1.32 -5.51 3.74
CA PRO A 127 1.17 -4.72 2.51
C PRO A 127 2.49 -4.48 1.75
N PHE A 128 3.64 -4.83 2.31
CA PHE A 128 4.96 -4.52 1.75
C PHE A 128 5.57 -5.75 1.07
N ALA A 129 6.02 -5.59 -0.17
CA ALA A 129 6.59 -6.65 -0.99
C ALA A 129 8.13 -6.79 -0.89
N SER A 130 8.81 -6.04 -0.03
CA SER A 130 10.28 -6.01 0.10
C SER A 130 10.77 -6.51 1.47
N GLU A 131 12.08 -6.77 1.55
CA GLU A 131 12.85 -7.42 2.64
C GLU A 131 12.66 -6.86 4.07
N ASP A 132 11.96 -5.74 4.23
CA ASP A 132 11.54 -5.15 5.51
C ASP A 132 10.08 -5.49 5.87
N THR A 133 9.60 -6.66 5.45
CA THR A 133 9.03 -7.70 6.33
C THR A 133 8.21 -7.18 7.56
N GLY A 134 7.28 -6.28 7.28
CA GLY A 134 6.46 -5.55 8.25
C GLY A 134 4.99 -5.96 8.24
N ALA A 135 4.40 -6.14 9.42
CA ALA A 135 2.98 -6.40 9.61
C ALA A 135 2.24 -5.14 10.07
N VAL A 136 1.04 -4.91 9.54
CA VAL A 136 0.20 -3.76 9.90
C VAL A 136 -1.06 -4.26 10.57
N PHE A 137 -1.39 -3.65 11.70
CA PHE A 137 -2.69 -3.79 12.35
C PHE A 137 -3.57 -2.60 11.97
N ARG A 138 -4.68 -2.92 11.31
CA ARG A 138 -5.62 -1.96 10.75
C ARG A 138 -6.98 -2.16 11.37
N ASN A 139 -7.57 -1.07 11.82
CA ASN A 139 -8.93 -1.09 12.32
C ASN A 139 -9.90 -1.36 11.17
N ARG A 140 -10.62 -2.48 11.23
CA ARG A 140 -11.56 -2.91 10.19
C ARG A 140 -12.71 -1.95 9.91
N ARG A 141 -13.12 -1.13 10.88
CA ARG A 141 -14.26 -0.21 10.73
C ARG A 141 -13.92 0.98 9.85
N ASN A 142 -12.69 1.50 9.94
CA ASN A 142 -12.30 2.76 9.29
C ASN A 142 -11.06 2.65 8.38
N GLY A 143 -10.41 1.48 8.33
CA GLY A 143 -9.24 1.21 7.50
C GLY A 143 -7.95 1.90 7.96
N LYS A 144 -7.93 2.54 9.13
CA LYS A 144 -6.74 3.26 9.64
C LYS A 144 -5.82 2.31 10.41
N TRP A 145 -4.53 2.53 10.24
CA TRP A 145 -3.50 1.77 10.94
C TRP A 145 -3.35 2.29 12.37
N TYR A 146 -3.26 1.36 13.32
CA TYR A 146 -2.98 1.66 14.72
C TYR A 146 -1.77 0.88 15.28
N GLY A 147 -1.30 -0.14 14.55
CA GLY A 147 -0.08 -0.86 14.87
C GLY A 147 0.71 -1.14 13.59
N LEU A 148 2.03 -1.02 13.66
CA LEU A 148 2.93 -1.44 12.59
C LEU A 148 4.12 -2.15 13.22
N LEU A 149 4.25 -3.45 12.99
CA LEU A 149 5.32 -4.29 13.47
C LEU A 149 6.37 -4.47 12.38
N LEU A 150 7.64 -4.24 12.68
CA LEU A 150 8.76 -4.32 11.73
C LEU A 150 9.90 -5.16 12.31
N SER A 151 10.62 -5.92 11.48
CA SER A 151 11.91 -6.50 11.86
C SER A 151 13.04 -5.58 11.38
N VAL A 152 13.89 -5.12 12.29
CA VAL A 152 14.91 -4.09 12.04
C VAL A 152 16.20 -4.40 12.80
N GLY A 153 17.35 -3.89 12.35
CA GLY A 153 18.59 -3.98 13.14
C GLY A 153 18.48 -3.15 14.41
N ARG A 154 18.87 -3.70 15.56
CA ARG A 154 18.80 -3.06 16.89
C ARG A 154 19.48 -1.68 16.91
N SER A 155 20.64 -1.60 16.25
CA SER A 155 21.44 -0.38 16.09
C SER A 155 20.74 0.77 15.35
N LYS A 156 19.63 0.52 14.65
CA LYS A 156 18.83 1.56 13.98
C LYS A 156 17.83 2.24 14.91
N ILE A 157 17.49 1.58 16.02
CA ILE A 157 16.47 2.05 16.98
C ILE A 157 17.13 2.73 18.17
N GLU A 158 18.19 2.11 18.71
CA GLU A 158 18.91 2.60 19.88
C GLU A 158 19.89 3.75 19.57
N ARG A 159 19.83 4.35 18.37
CA ARG A 159 20.72 5.49 18.03
C ARG A 159 20.43 6.67 18.98
N PRO A 160 21.47 7.29 19.58
CA PRO A 160 21.32 8.54 20.31
C PRO A 160 20.68 9.61 19.41
N VAL A 161 19.85 10.47 19.99
CA VAL A 161 19.01 11.47 19.30
C VAL A 161 19.82 12.61 18.63
N GLU A 162 21.15 12.52 18.55
CA GLU A 162 22.00 13.54 17.93
C GLU A 162 22.40 13.15 16.50
N ALA A 163 22.28 14.14 15.59
CA ALA A 163 22.63 14.12 14.16
C ALA A 163 21.53 13.72 13.14
N GLU A 164 20.34 14.32 13.24
CA GLU A 164 19.55 14.69 12.05
C GLU A 164 19.10 16.17 12.13
N GLY A 165 20.07 17.06 12.40
CA GLY A 165 19.87 18.50 12.39
C GLY A 165 21.05 19.17 11.70
N GLY A 166 20.90 19.54 10.44
CA GLY A 166 21.92 20.32 9.73
C GLY A 166 22.01 20.05 8.23
N ARG A 167 20.94 20.28 7.46
CA ARG A 167 21.16 20.82 6.10
C ARG A 167 21.53 22.29 6.26
N GLY A 168 22.78 22.50 6.69
CA GLY A 168 23.42 23.79 6.70
C GLY A 168 23.54 24.28 5.26
N GLN A 169 22.85 25.38 5.02
CA GLN A 169 23.02 26.27 3.88
C GLN A 169 24.51 26.55 3.71
N ALA A 170 25.12 26.03 2.63
CA ALA A 170 26.49 26.34 2.30
C ALA A 170 26.55 27.75 1.72
N ASP A 171 26.73 28.73 2.59
CA ASP A 171 27.15 30.07 2.21
C ASP A 171 28.53 30.01 1.57
N ASN A 172 28.56 30.46 0.32
CA ASN A 172 29.71 30.50 -0.54
C ASN A 172 30.61 31.68 -0.14
N VAL A 173 31.46 31.49 0.87
CA VAL A 173 32.53 32.45 1.18
C VAL A 173 33.85 31.93 0.60
N ARG A 174 34.25 32.61 -0.47
CA ARG A 174 35.57 32.53 -1.12
C ARG A 174 36.69 32.54 -0.07
N ARG A 175 37.57 31.53 -0.09
CA ARG A 175 38.91 31.63 0.49
C ARG A 175 39.95 31.55 -0.61
N GLY A 176 40.79 32.58 -0.62
CA GLY A 176 41.96 32.70 -1.46
C GLY A 176 43.03 31.66 -1.14
N SER A 177 43.77 31.38 -2.19
CA SER A 177 45.05 30.69 -2.27
C SER A 177 46.07 31.13 -1.23
N GLY A 178 46.73 30.16 -0.60
CA GLY A 178 47.90 30.37 0.25
C GLY A 178 48.63 29.05 0.49
N SER A 179 49.71 28.87 -0.25
CA SER A 179 50.67 27.77 -0.26
C SER A 179 51.45 27.58 1.04
N GLY A 180 51.80 26.33 1.38
CA GLY A 180 52.80 26.01 2.40
C GLY A 180 53.15 24.53 2.40
N GLN A 181 54.39 24.22 2.03
CA GLN A 181 54.95 22.89 1.78
C GLN A 181 55.45 22.17 3.04
N ALA A 182 55.69 20.85 2.86
CA ALA A 182 56.75 20.03 3.47
C ALA A 182 56.62 19.66 4.97
N ALA A 183 57.13 18.54 5.47
CA ALA A 183 57.60 17.25 4.97
C ALA A 183 57.84 16.40 6.24
N GLY A 184 57.61 15.08 6.21
CA GLY A 184 57.83 14.24 7.40
C GLY A 184 57.61 12.74 7.20
N ARG A 185 58.57 12.08 6.53
CA ARG A 185 58.91 10.64 6.60
C ARG A 185 58.93 10.14 8.08
N LYS A 186 58.67 8.89 8.49
CA LYS A 186 58.99 7.56 7.91
C LYS A 186 58.50 6.45 8.89
N GLN A 187 58.08 5.30 8.34
CA GLN A 187 58.26 3.91 8.84
C GLN A 187 57.53 3.50 10.14
N ARG A 188 56.91 2.32 10.32
CA ARG A 188 57.00 0.93 9.79
C ARG A 188 55.69 0.22 10.23
N LYS A 189 54.86 -0.33 9.33
CA LYS A 189 54.74 -1.76 8.93
C LYS A 189 54.79 -2.82 10.05
N ARG A 190 53.80 -3.76 9.98
CA ARG A 190 53.71 -5.14 10.55
C ARG A 190 53.24 -5.24 12.02
N THR A 191 52.29 -6.07 12.44
CA THR A 191 51.44 -7.14 11.86
C THR A 191 50.33 -7.45 12.87
N GLN A 192 49.19 -7.99 12.39
CA GLN A 192 48.03 -8.64 13.06
C GLN A 192 46.77 -7.97 12.49
N GLU A 193 46.13 -8.45 11.43
CA GLU A 193 45.56 -9.80 11.27
C GLU A 193 44.93 -10.28 12.57
N GLN A 194 43.64 -10.00 12.74
CA GLN A 194 42.57 -10.96 13.05
C GLN A 194 41.30 -10.21 13.52
N GLY A 195 40.17 -10.51 12.87
CA GLY A 195 38.85 -10.27 13.46
C GLY A 195 38.00 -9.13 12.87
N GLU A 196 37.80 -9.08 11.54
CA GLU A 196 36.51 -8.59 11.02
C GLU A 196 35.69 -9.81 10.59
N GLU A 197 35.34 -10.60 11.60
CA GLU A 197 34.20 -11.48 11.55
C GLU A 197 32.98 -10.57 11.41
N SER A 198 32.23 -10.73 10.32
CA SER A 198 31.02 -9.96 10.07
C SER A 198 30.04 -10.15 11.24
N ALA A 199 29.96 -9.18 12.14
CA ALA A 199 28.91 -9.14 13.15
C ALA A 199 27.58 -9.04 12.41
N ALA A 200 26.86 -10.15 12.30
CA ALA A 200 25.48 -10.13 11.86
C ALA A 200 24.73 -9.17 12.78
N GLU A 201 24.27 -8.04 12.24
CA GLU A 201 23.53 -7.04 13.02
C GLU A 201 22.36 -7.73 13.74
N GLU A 202 22.34 -7.67 15.07
CA GLU A 202 21.26 -8.23 15.88
C GLU A 202 19.92 -7.63 15.42
N ARG A 203 19.03 -8.47 14.88
CA ARG A 203 17.70 -8.04 14.45
C ARG A 203 16.72 -8.14 15.60
N VAL A 204 15.91 -7.10 15.76
CA VAL A 204 14.81 -7.01 16.72
C VAL A 204 13.49 -6.79 15.99
N GLU A 205 12.40 -7.16 16.65
CA GLU A 205 11.06 -6.77 16.22
C GLU A 205 10.62 -5.53 16.99
N VAL A 206 10.12 -4.53 16.28
CA VAL A 206 9.61 -3.29 16.86
C VAL A 206 8.15 -3.09 16.53
N LEU A 207 7.42 -2.45 17.43
CA LEU A 207 6.05 -2.04 17.23
C LEU A 207 5.94 -0.51 17.24
N ASN A 208 5.40 0.02 16.15
CA ASN A 208 4.97 1.40 16.05
C ASN A 208 3.50 1.52 16.45
N VAL A 209 3.21 2.43 17.37
CA VAL A 209 1.86 2.77 17.84
C VAL A 209 1.59 4.25 17.66
N LYS A 210 0.33 4.61 17.38
CA LYS A 210 -0.08 5.99 17.17
C LYS A 210 -0.53 6.61 18.49
N LEU A 211 0.05 7.74 18.88
CA LEU A 211 -0.24 8.40 20.16
C LEU A 211 -0.34 9.92 19.99
N PRO A 212 -1.02 10.64 20.90
CA PRO A 212 -1.00 12.10 20.93
C PRO A 212 0.44 12.63 21.15
N PRO A 213 0.81 13.79 20.57
CA PRO A 213 2.17 14.34 20.70
C PRO A 213 2.64 14.52 22.15
N GLU A 214 1.75 14.96 23.06
CA GLU A 214 2.08 15.14 24.47
C GLU A 214 2.40 13.82 25.17
N ARG A 215 1.66 12.75 24.83
CA ARG A 215 1.90 11.40 25.36
C ARG A 215 3.23 10.82 24.87
N ILE A 216 3.60 11.11 23.61
CA ILE A 216 4.89 10.70 23.04
C ILE A 216 6.05 11.36 23.79
N ARG A 217 5.95 12.67 24.07
CA ARG A 217 7.00 13.40 24.81
C ARG A 217 7.24 12.80 26.20
N GLU A 218 6.17 12.52 26.94
CA GLU A 218 6.25 11.89 28.27
C GLU A 218 6.93 10.50 28.22
N LEU A 219 6.58 9.68 27.23
CA LEU A 219 7.10 8.31 27.14
C LEU A 219 8.57 8.28 26.69
N LEU A 220 9.01 9.21 25.84
CA LEU A 220 10.40 9.29 25.39
C LEU A 220 11.40 9.64 26.51
N GLU A 221 10.94 10.14 27.65
CA GLU A 221 11.78 10.36 28.84
C GLU A 221 12.05 9.07 29.63
N ARG A 222 11.36 7.96 29.29
CA ARG A 222 11.47 6.68 29.99
C ARG A 222 12.23 5.65 29.13
N PRO A 223 12.98 4.73 29.75
CA PRO A 223 13.65 3.66 29.02
C PRO A 223 12.64 2.73 28.35
N GLY A 224 13.01 2.17 27.19
CA GLY A 224 12.18 1.23 26.42
C GLY A 224 11.26 1.86 25.38
N TYR A 225 11.20 3.20 25.30
CA TYR A 225 10.45 3.93 24.29
C TYR A 225 11.37 4.72 23.36
N PHE A 226 11.10 4.66 22.06
CA PHE A 226 11.97 5.23 21.03
C PHE A 226 11.17 6.12 20.05
N PRO A 227 11.82 7.10 19.42
CA PRO A 227 11.21 7.88 18.34
C PRO A 227 10.73 6.96 17.20
N ALA A 228 9.63 7.35 16.54
CA ALA A 228 9.06 6.57 15.45
C ALA A 228 10.08 6.19 14.36
N TYR A 229 10.21 4.90 14.09
CA TYR A 229 10.97 4.36 12.96
C TYR A 229 10.07 4.23 11.72
N HIS A 230 10.49 4.72 10.55
CA HIS A 230 9.71 4.86 9.29
C HIS A 230 8.41 5.71 9.33
N MET A 231 7.84 5.97 10.50
CA MET A 231 6.61 6.75 10.65
C MET A 231 6.90 8.17 11.19
N SER A 232 5.88 9.03 11.17
CA SER A 232 6.00 10.40 11.68
C SER A 232 6.30 10.41 13.18
N LYS A 233 7.47 10.93 13.57
CA LYS A 233 7.90 11.14 14.98
C LYS A 233 6.94 12.04 15.78
N LYS A 234 6.02 12.76 15.12
CA LYS A 234 5.02 13.63 15.78
C LYS A 234 3.79 12.88 16.30
N SER A 235 3.47 11.72 15.73
CA SER A 235 2.21 11.02 16.02
C SER A 235 2.38 9.52 16.21
N TRP A 236 3.61 9.03 16.16
CA TRP A 236 3.94 7.62 16.33
C TRP A 236 5.08 7.48 17.34
N LEU A 237 5.09 6.36 18.02
CA LEU A 237 6.12 5.93 18.97
C LEU A 237 6.54 4.52 18.61
N THR A 238 7.82 4.20 18.78
CA THR A 238 8.37 2.85 18.58
C THR A 238 8.73 2.22 19.91
N VAL A 239 8.40 0.94 20.08
CA VAL A 239 8.87 0.08 21.18
C VAL A 239 9.52 -1.18 20.64
N ILE A 240 10.52 -1.71 21.33
CA ILE A 240 11.16 -2.99 20.99
C ILE A 240 10.39 -4.12 21.68
N LEU A 241 10.11 -5.21 20.96
CA LEU A 241 9.35 -6.37 21.42
C LEU A 241 10.27 -7.50 21.94
N ASP A 242 11.24 -7.14 22.78
CA ASP A 242 12.22 -8.06 23.38
C ASP A 242 11.88 -8.43 24.84
N GLY A 243 10.71 -8.02 25.33
CA GLY A 243 10.28 -8.24 26.71
C GLY A 243 10.75 -7.18 27.72
N THR A 244 11.53 -6.17 27.29
CA THR A 244 11.93 -5.05 28.16
C THR A 244 10.71 -4.31 28.71
N LEU A 245 9.69 -4.12 27.86
CA LEU A 245 8.37 -3.65 28.29
C LEU A 245 7.43 -4.84 28.49
N PRO A 246 6.74 -4.96 29.65
CA PRO A 246 5.75 -6.00 29.86
C PRO A 246 4.61 -5.93 28.85
N ASP A 247 4.02 -7.09 28.54
CA ASP A 247 2.90 -7.20 27.59
C ASP A 247 1.74 -6.26 27.97
N GLU A 248 1.43 -6.10 29.26
CA GLU A 248 0.39 -5.21 29.76
C GLU A 248 0.63 -3.75 29.33
N THR A 249 1.89 -3.32 29.35
CA THR A 249 2.28 -1.96 28.95
C THR A 249 2.10 -1.78 27.46
N VAL A 250 2.55 -2.74 26.65
CA VAL A 250 2.43 -2.68 25.19
C VAL A 250 0.96 -2.77 24.75
N ARG A 251 0.16 -3.61 25.42
CA ARG A 251 -1.31 -3.70 25.21
C ARG A 251 -2.02 -2.40 25.54
N ALA A 252 -1.62 -1.69 26.59
CA ALA A 252 -2.16 -0.37 26.93
C ALA A 252 -1.88 0.64 25.81
N LEU A 253 -0.64 0.67 25.28
CA LEU A 253 -0.30 1.53 24.14
C LEU A 253 -1.09 1.19 22.88
N LEU A 254 -1.27 -0.10 22.58
CA LEU A 254 -2.10 -0.55 21.45
C LEU A 254 -3.55 -0.13 21.61
N LYS A 255 -4.11 -0.22 22.83
CA LYS A 255 -5.47 0.24 23.14
C LYS A 255 -5.60 1.75 22.94
N GLU A 256 -4.67 2.55 23.45
CA GLU A 256 -4.65 4.01 23.23
C GLU A 256 -4.58 4.35 21.74
N SER A 257 -3.73 3.66 20.99
CA SER A 257 -3.60 3.83 19.54
C SER A 257 -4.88 3.45 18.79
N PHE A 258 -5.51 2.33 19.16
CA PHE A 258 -6.78 1.87 18.60
C PHE A 258 -7.89 2.89 18.87
N GLU A 259 -8.01 3.37 20.11
CA GLU A 259 -8.99 4.39 20.49
C GLU A 259 -8.76 5.70 19.76
N LEU A 260 -7.50 6.10 19.55
CA LEU A 260 -7.16 7.31 18.82
C LEU A 260 -7.61 7.25 17.36
N VAL A 261 -7.47 6.09 16.70
CA VAL A 261 -7.93 5.91 15.32
C VAL A 261 -9.45 5.72 15.22
N GLU A 262 -10.10 5.17 16.25
CA GLU A 262 -11.57 5.11 16.36
C GLU A 262 -12.19 6.50 16.54
N ARG A 263 -11.68 7.28 17.51
CA ARG A 263 -12.16 8.64 17.81
C ARG A 263 -11.80 9.63 16.72
N GLY A 264 -10.65 9.45 16.08
CA GLY A 264 -10.25 10.27 14.96
C GLY A 264 -11.19 10.02 13.81
N LYS A 265 -12.15 10.94 13.57
CA LYS A 265 -13.21 10.88 12.55
C LYS A 265 -12.99 9.68 11.63
N ALA A 266 -13.69 8.56 11.87
CA ALA A 266 -13.90 7.57 10.81
C ALA A 266 -14.14 8.38 9.54
N ARG A 267 -13.50 8.04 8.41
CA ARG A 267 -13.94 8.64 7.15
C ARG A 267 -15.46 8.49 7.21
N LYS A 268 -16.21 9.60 7.35
CA LYS A 268 -17.65 9.54 7.21
C LYS A 268 -17.79 8.75 5.92
N LYS A 269 -18.50 7.63 5.97
CA LYS A 269 -18.89 6.94 4.75
C LYS A 269 -19.66 8.02 4.01
N LYS A 270 -18.96 8.78 3.16
CA LYS A 270 -19.53 9.85 2.38
C LYS A 270 -20.31 9.02 1.39
N GLU A 271 -21.62 8.91 1.60
CA GLU A 271 -22.48 8.03 0.80
C GLU A 271 -22.31 8.33 -0.69
N ILE A 272 -21.79 9.53 -1.01
CA ILE A 272 -21.34 9.96 -2.31
C ILE A 272 -19.94 10.58 -2.20
N HIS A 273 -18.93 10.00 -2.86
CA HIS A 273 -17.63 10.66 -3.01
C HIS A 273 -17.72 11.71 -4.13
N CYS A 274 -17.07 12.87 -3.90
CA CYS A 274 -17.00 13.95 -4.89
C CYS A 274 -15.56 14.06 -5.40
N TRP A 275 -15.38 13.90 -6.70
CA TRP A 275 -14.11 13.96 -7.40
C TRP A 275 -13.99 15.24 -8.22
N LEU A 276 -12.78 15.76 -8.35
CA LEU A 276 -12.42 16.83 -9.25
C LEU A 276 -11.37 16.32 -10.23
N ILE A 277 -11.68 16.37 -11.53
CA ILE A 277 -10.80 15.88 -12.59
C ILE A 277 -10.45 17.01 -13.57
N PRO A 278 -9.21 17.02 -14.10
CA PRO A 278 -8.82 18.00 -15.11
C PRO A 278 -9.21 17.53 -16.50
N ALA A 279 -9.56 18.48 -17.35
CA ALA A 279 -9.81 18.23 -18.75
C ALA A 279 -9.33 19.44 -19.57
N HIS A 280 -8.34 19.21 -20.42
CA HIS A 280 -7.72 20.30 -21.16
C HIS A 280 -8.35 20.42 -22.56
N PRO A 281 -8.83 21.61 -22.99
CA PRO A 281 -9.47 21.81 -24.30
C PRO A 281 -8.63 21.38 -25.52
N LYS A 282 -7.31 21.35 -25.37
CA LYS A 282 -6.36 20.80 -26.37
C LYS A 282 -6.60 19.31 -26.66
N TYR A 283 -6.90 18.53 -25.62
CA TYR A 283 -7.06 17.08 -25.74
C TYR A 283 -8.53 16.69 -25.78
N TYR A 284 -9.42 17.47 -25.17
CA TYR A 284 -10.83 17.13 -25.03
C TYR A 284 -11.74 18.19 -25.67
N ASP A 285 -12.74 17.77 -26.45
CA ASP A 285 -13.87 18.60 -26.89
C ASP A 285 -15.09 18.44 -25.97
N ILE A 286 -14.89 18.83 -24.72
CA ILE A 286 -15.89 18.63 -23.66
C ILE A 286 -17.14 19.47 -23.92
N VAL A 287 -16.96 20.67 -24.51
CA VAL A 287 -18.04 21.61 -24.76
C VAL A 287 -18.95 21.12 -25.88
N SER A 288 -18.39 20.64 -26.99
CA SER A 288 -19.21 20.11 -28.09
C SER A 288 -19.79 18.75 -27.72
N GLY A 289 -18.98 17.89 -27.08
CA GLY A 289 -19.42 16.58 -26.64
C GLY A 289 -20.65 16.63 -25.75
N PHE A 290 -20.59 17.35 -24.61
CA PHE A 290 -21.72 17.39 -23.68
C PHE A 290 -22.94 18.16 -24.22
N ARG A 291 -22.81 18.93 -25.31
CA ARG A 291 -23.95 19.48 -26.05
C ARG A 291 -24.65 18.43 -26.90
N GLU A 292 -23.91 17.47 -27.45
CA GLU A 292 -24.44 16.43 -28.34
C GLU A 292 -24.99 15.24 -27.55
N GLN A 293 -24.29 14.82 -26.49
CA GLN A 293 -24.68 13.66 -25.68
C GLN A 293 -24.48 13.95 -24.20
N ALA A 294 -25.46 13.57 -23.38
CA ALA A 294 -25.36 13.75 -21.94
C ALA A 294 -24.43 12.72 -21.26
N VAL A 295 -24.08 11.63 -21.94
CA VAL A 295 -23.27 10.53 -21.40
C VAL A 295 -22.02 10.33 -22.24
N HIS A 296 -20.85 10.31 -21.61
CA HIS A 296 -19.58 10.06 -22.29
C HIS A 296 -18.70 9.07 -21.54
N SER A 297 -17.93 8.30 -22.30
CA SER A 297 -16.84 7.50 -21.75
C SER A 297 -15.66 8.40 -21.33
N TRP A 298 -15.07 8.08 -20.17
CA TRP A 298 -13.97 8.82 -19.58
C TRP A 298 -12.93 7.88 -18.99
N LYS A 299 -11.65 8.30 -19.01
CA LYS A 299 -10.57 7.54 -18.38
C LYS A 299 -10.71 7.52 -16.86
N GLN A 300 -10.92 6.36 -16.26
CA GLN A 300 -10.92 6.16 -14.82
C GLN A 300 -9.47 6.13 -14.32
N SER A 301 -9.03 7.23 -13.71
CA SER A 301 -7.65 7.39 -13.20
C SER A 301 -7.58 7.56 -11.67
N ALA A 302 -8.73 7.46 -11.01
CA ALA A 302 -8.88 7.40 -9.56
C ALA A 302 -9.83 6.25 -9.20
N ALA A 303 -9.89 5.90 -7.91
CA ALA A 303 -10.83 4.92 -7.36
C ALA A 303 -12.25 5.51 -7.26
N VAL A 304 -12.81 5.91 -8.41
CA VAL A 304 -14.18 6.38 -8.56
C VAL A 304 -15.11 5.17 -8.55
N HIS A 305 -16.20 5.24 -7.80
CA HIS A 305 -17.24 4.22 -7.74
C HIS A 305 -18.50 4.67 -8.47
N ALA A 306 -19.36 3.72 -8.88
CA ALA A 306 -20.67 4.06 -9.41
C ALA A 306 -21.49 4.84 -8.36
N GLY A 307 -22.13 5.93 -8.79
CA GLY A 307 -22.85 6.87 -7.92
C GLY A 307 -22.00 8.05 -7.43
N ASP A 308 -20.67 8.01 -7.57
CA ASP A 308 -19.82 9.15 -7.20
C ASP A 308 -20.10 10.38 -8.08
N MET A 309 -19.99 11.56 -7.48
CA MET A 309 -20.07 12.84 -8.18
C MET A 309 -18.71 13.20 -8.75
N VAL A 310 -18.67 13.61 -10.01
CA VAL A 310 -17.45 13.97 -10.73
C VAL A 310 -17.59 15.39 -11.28
N TYR A 311 -16.72 16.28 -10.84
CA TYR A 311 -16.63 17.66 -11.30
C TYR A 311 -15.47 17.81 -12.27
N ILE A 312 -15.71 18.48 -13.40
CA ILE A 312 -14.72 18.63 -14.47
C ILE A 312 -14.19 20.07 -14.46
N TYR A 313 -12.91 20.20 -14.13
CA TYR A 313 -12.14 21.44 -14.29
C TYR A 313 -11.61 21.54 -15.72
N VAL A 314 -12.06 22.54 -16.44
CA VAL A 314 -11.60 22.82 -17.80
C VAL A 314 -10.37 23.71 -17.74
N GLY A 315 -9.27 23.24 -18.34
CA GLY A 315 -8.01 23.98 -18.44
C GLY A 315 -8.11 25.27 -19.25
N ALA A 316 -6.98 25.95 -19.45
CA ALA A 316 -6.94 27.17 -20.26
C ALA A 316 -7.48 26.91 -21.70
N PRO A 317 -8.21 27.87 -22.30
CA PRO A 317 -8.44 29.24 -21.83
C PRO A 317 -9.52 29.38 -20.73
N VAL A 318 -10.43 28.42 -20.58
CA VAL A 318 -11.58 28.53 -19.68
C VAL A 318 -11.18 28.63 -18.20
N SER A 319 -10.27 27.75 -17.75
CA SER A 319 -9.71 27.79 -16.38
C SER A 319 -10.77 27.83 -15.26
N ALA A 320 -11.82 27.02 -15.37
CA ALA A 320 -12.94 26.99 -14.43
C ALA A 320 -13.55 25.57 -14.32
N ILE A 321 -14.30 25.32 -13.25
CA ILE A 321 -15.14 24.10 -13.13
C ILE A 321 -16.44 24.33 -13.89
N LEU A 322 -16.71 23.50 -14.90
CA LEU A 322 -17.88 23.70 -15.79
C LEU A 322 -18.94 22.60 -15.70
N TYR A 323 -18.59 21.39 -15.28
CA TYR A 323 -19.54 20.27 -15.37
C TYR A 323 -19.58 19.51 -14.06
N ARG A 324 -20.79 19.18 -13.62
CA ARG A 324 -21.10 18.19 -12.57
C ARG A 324 -21.69 16.97 -13.26
N CYS A 325 -21.07 15.82 -13.05
CA CYS A 325 -21.48 14.54 -13.61
C CYS A 325 -21.68 13.52 -12.48
N VAL A 326 -22.40 12.44 -12.75
CA VAL A 326 -22.39 11.21 -11.94
C VAL A 326 -21.66 10.11 -12.69
N ALA A 327 -20.85 9.33 -11.96
CA ALA A 327 -20.27 8.10 -12.48
C ALA A 327 -21.35 7.02 -12.54
N GLU A 328 -21.90 6.77 -13.73
CA GLU A 328 -22.99 5.81 -13.93
C GLU A 328 -22.47 4.37 -13.97
N ALA A 329 -21.30 4.16 -14.56
CA ALA A 329 -20.62 2.87 -14.58
C ALA A 329 -19.10 3.08 -14.48
N VAL A 330 -18.40 2.14 -13.84
CA VAL A 330 -16.96 2.19 -13.58
C VAL A 330 -16.31 0.83 -13.90
N ASP A 331 -14.98 0.80 -13.91
CA ASP A 331 -14.17 -0.39 -14.23
C ASP A 331 -14.49 -1.01 -15.59
N LEU A 332 -14.94 -0.20 -16.55
CA LEU A 332 -15.27 -0.64 -17.89
C LEU A 332 -13.97 -1.01 -18.65
N PRO A 333 -14.00 -2.06 -19.50
CA PRO A 333 -12.90 -2.34 -20.40
C PRO A 333 -12.63 -1.12 -21.29
N ALA A 334 -11.38 -0.94 -21.70
CA ALA A 334 -11.01 0.16 -22.60
C ALA A 334 -11.56 -0.13 -24.00
N GLU A 335 -12.82 0.20 -24.23
CA GLU A 335 -13.41 0.21 -25.57
C GLU A 335 -12.90 1.42 -26.36
N GLN A 336 -12.85 1.29 -27.69
CA GLN A 336 -12.23 2.26 -28.62
C GLN A 336 -12.94 3.62 -28.69
N GLU A 337 -13.95 3.88 -27.85
CA GLU A 337 -14.75 5.10 -27.93
C GLU A 337 -14.09 6.29 -27.22
N GLU A 338 -13.21 6.94 -27.97
CA GLU A 338 -12.54 8.22 -27.66
C GLU A 338 -13.42 9.43 -28.03
N ALA A 339 -14.73 9.39 -27.78
CA ALA A 339 -15.71 10.36 -28.31
C ALA A 339 -15.38 11.84 -28.02
N LEU A 340 -14.71 12.14 -26.91
CA LEU A 340 -14.32 13.51 -26.54
C LEU A 340 -12.89 13.87 -26.90
N LEU A 341 -12.04 12.94 -27.34
CA LEU A 341 -10.60 13.21 -27.51
C LEU A 341 -10.31 13.77 -28.92
N LYS A 342 -9.82 15.02 -28.97
CA LYS A 342 -9.47 15.69 -30.24
C LYS A 342 -8.25 15.07 -30.93
N THR A 343 -7.32 14.54 -30.14
CA THR A 343 -6.08 13.92 -30.63
C THR A 343 -5.65 12.79 -29.70
N VAL A 344 -5.36 11.62 -30.27
CA VAL A 344 -4.80 10.47 -29.55
C VAL A 344 -3.27 10.62 -29.52
N PRO A 345 -2.62 10.81 -28.36
CA PRO A 345 -1.17 10.83 -28.33
C PRO A 345 -0.64 9.42 -28.61
N ALA A 346 0.03 9.25 -29.76
CA ALA A 346 0.73 8.04 -30.14
C ALA A 346 1.98 7.83 -29.26
N LYS A 347 1.81 7.35 -28.02
CA LYS A 347 2.84 6.60 -27.27
C LYS A 347 2.29 6.10 -25.92
N LYS A 348 2.39 4.77 -25.73
CA LYS A 348 2.32 4.04 -24.46
C LYS A 348 1.14 4.39 -23.55
N ARG A 349 0.02 3.70 -23.69
CA ARG A 349 -0.90 3.52 -22.56
C ARG A 349 -1.35 2.07 -22.47
N SER A 350 -1.06 1.45 -21.33
CA SER A 350 -1.80 0.29 -20.83
C SER A 350 -3.31 0.59 -20.93
N PRO A 351 -4.18 -0.42 -21.09
CA PRO A 351 -5.61 -0.18 -21.13
C PRO A 351 -6.02 0.43 -19.79
N ALA A 352 -6.24 1.74 -19.78
CA ALA A 352 -6.75 2.41 -18.60
C ALA A 352 -8.23 2.04 -18.52
N ARG A 353 -8.67 1.57 -17.35
CA ARG A 353 -10.10 1.34 -17.09
C ARG A 353 -10.89 2.61 -17.44
N GLN A 354 -12.07 2.42 -18.01
CA GLN A 354 -12.96 3.52 -18.37
C GLN A 354 -14.12 3.61 -17.37
N MET A 355 -14.74 4.78 -17.31
CA MET A 355 -15.97 5.05 -16.58
C MET A 355 -16.93 5.82 -17.47
N ARG A 356 -18.24 5.60 -17.32
CA ARG A 356 -19.27 6.41 -17.98
C ARG A 356 -19.69 7.54 -17.07
N LEU A 357 -19.53 8.77 -17.54
CA LEU A 357 -19.97 9.98 -16.87
C LEU A 357 -21.25 10.47 -17.52
N ARG A 358 -22.31 10.62 -16.73
CA ARG A 358 -23.55 11.27 -17.14
C ARG A 358 -23.59 12.69 -16.59
N LEU A 359 -23.76 13.67 -17.46
CA LEU A 359 -23.91 15.08 -17.12
C LEU A 359 -25.17 15.27 -16.25
N LEU A 360 -25.00 15.98 -15.14
CA LEU A 360 -26.09 16.43 -14.29
C LEU A 360 -26.31 17.93 -14.44
N GLU A 361 -25.24 18.73 -14.45
CA GLU A 361 -25.35 20.19 -14.48
C GLU A 361 -24.16 20.83 -15.20
N THR A 362 -24.43 21.94 -15.89
CA THR A 362 -23.40 22.81 -16.49
C THR A 362 -23.34 24.13 -15.73
N TYR A 363 -22.13 24.55 -15.37
CA TYR A 363 -21.83 25.78 -14.66
C TYR A 363 -21.29 26.85 -15.60
N SER A 364 -21.58 28.12 -15.30
CA SER A 364 -20.93 29.26 -15.95
C SER A 364 -19.45 29.33 -15.57
N GLU A 365 -18.60 29.79 -16.49
CA GLU A 365 -17.16 29.97 -16.27
C GLU A 365 -16.85 30.92 -15.10
N THR A 366 -17.78 31.84 -14.80
CA THR A 366 -17.69 32.81 -13.71
C THR A 366 -18.03 32.23 -12.33
N ARG A 367 -18.69 31.06 -12.28
CA ARG A 367 -19.15 30.45 -11.02
C ARG A 367 -17.99 29.97 -10.19
N MET A 368 -17.07 29.21 -10.78
CA MET A 368 -15.90 28.68 -10.09
C MET A 368 -14.62 28.80 -10.93
N PRO A 369 -14.15 30.04 -11.19
CA PRO A 369 -12.92 30.29 -11.90
C PRO A 369 -11.71 29.94 -11.03
N ARG A 370 -10.55 29.73 -11.68
CA ARG A 370 -9.29 29.37 -11.02
C ARG A 370 -8.93 30.28 -9.83
N LYS A 371 -9.20 31.59 -9.92
CA LYS A 371 -8.92 32.54 -8.83
C LYS A 371 -9.73 32.22 -7.56
N ARG A 372 -11.04 31.97 -7.71
CA ARG A 372 -11.92 31.56 -6.61
C ARG A 372 -11.52 30.21 -6.04
N MET A 373 -11.12 29.27 -6.90
CA MET A 373 -10.58 27.97 -6.45
C MET A 373 -9.31 28.13 -5.62
N GLN A 374 -8.43 29.05 -5.98
CA GLN A 374 -7.19 29.35 -5.25
C GLN A 374 -7.47 29.91 -3.85
N GLU A 375 -8.44 30.80 -3.73
CA GLU A 375 -8.92 31.34 -2.45
C GLU A 375 -9.45 30.23 -1.53
N LEU A 376 -10.08 29.19 -2.11
CA LEU A 376 -10.58 28.00 -1.43
C LEU A 376 -9.53 26.85 -1.32
N GLY A 377 -8.25 27.18 -1.44
CA GLY A 377 -7.14 26.24 -1.20
C GLY A 377 -6.79 25.30 -2.37
N VAL A 378 -7.30 25.55 -3.57
CA VAL A 378 -7.04 24.72 -4.78
C VAL A 378 -6.28 25.51 -5.85
N TYR A 379 -4.96 25.34 -5.88
CA TYR A 379 -4.06 26.12 -6.75
C TYR A 379 -3.96 25.61 -8.21
N GLY A 380 -4.41 24.38 -8.46
CA GLY A 380 -4.50 23.79 -9.78
C GLY A 380 -4.92 22.32 -9.75
N VAL A 381 -5.48 21.84 -10.87
CA VAL A 381 -5.92 20.45 -11.03
C VAL A 381 -5.02 19.78 -12.06
N ARG A 382 -4.05 18.99 -11.60
CA ARG A 382 -3.07 18.28 -12.47
C ARG A 382 -3.39 16.79 -12.68
N GLY A 383 -4.33 16.27 -11.89
CA GLY A 383 -4.84 14.91 -11.95
C GLY A 383 -6.12 14.80 -11.14
N PRO A 384 -6.81 13.65 -11.18
CA PRO A 384 -7.96 13.39 -10.34
C PRO A 384 -7.63 13.60 -8.86
N ARG A 385 -8.54 14.23 -8.13
CA ARG A 385 -8.43 14.44 -6.69
C ARG A 385 -9.79 14.45 -6.03
N GLU A 386 -9.83 14.16 -4.74
CA GLU A 386 -11.03 14.39 -3.94
C GLU A 386 -11.35 15.89 -3.90
N MET A 387 -12.63 16.23 -3.98
CA MET A 387 -13.09 17.62 -3.89
C MET A 387 -13.04 18.10 -2.43
N PRO A 388 -12.31 19.20 -2.13
CA PRO A 388 -12.32 19.79 -0.79
C PRO A 388 -13.72 20.23 -0.36
N GLU A 389 -14.04 20.09 0.93
CA GLU A 389 -15.37 20.43 1.45
C GLU A 389 -15.71 21.91 1.26
N GLU A 390 -14.75 22.83 1.45
CA GLU A 390 -14.93 24.27 1.26
C GLU A 390 -15.29 24.59 -0.20
N LEU A 391 -14.66 23.92 -1.16
CA LEU A 391 -14.94 24.08 -2.57
C LEU A 391 -16.31 23.51 -2.96
N LEU A 392 -16.72 22.38 -2.38
CA LEU A 392 -18.06 21.82 -2.56
C LEU A 392 -19.15 22.75 -2.00
N ARG A 393 -18.95 23.27 -0.78
CA ARG A 393 -19.89 24.20 -0.16
C ARG A 393 -20.07 25.45 -1.00
N ALA A 394 -18.97 26.05 -1.47
CA ALA A 394 -19.04 27.23 -2.33
C ALA A 394 -19.75 26.95 -3.67
N LEU A 395 -19.64 25.73 -4.20
CA LEU A 395 -20.42 25.31 -5.37
C LEU A 395 -21.90 25.15 -5.02
N TRP A 396 -22.24 24.59 -3.87
CA TRP A 396 -23.64 24.27 -3.51
C TRP A 396 -24.44 25.41 -2.88
N GLU A 397 -23.80 26.31 -2.14
CA GLU A 397 -24.44 27.47 -1.47
C GLU A 397 -25.18 28.38 -2.46
N GLU A 398 -24.73 28.46 -3.70
CA GLU A 398 -25.38 29.25 -4.76
C GLU A 398 -26.52 28.50 -5.48
N THR A 399 -26.66 27.18 -5.30
CA THR A 399 -27.72 26.34 -5.91
C THR A 399 -28.84 25.94 -4.96
N GLY A 400 -28.67 26.10 -3.64
CA GLY A 400 -29.68 25.71 -2.65
C GLY A 400 -29.86 24.19 -2.46
N GLU A 401 -28.97 23.35 -3.01
CA GLU A 401 -29.00 21.90 -2.85
C GLU A 401 -28.05 21.46 -1.72
N GLU A 402 -28.60 21.01 -0.59
CA GLU A 402 -27.83 20.25 0.41
C GLU A 402 -27.52 18.85 -0.16
N CYS A 403 -26.26 18.43 -0.03
CA CYS A 403 -25.84 17.07 -0.28
C CYS A 403 -26.52 16.14 0.73
N ARG A 404 -27.62 15.50 0.33
CA ARG A 404 -28.18 14.35 1.05
C ARG A 404 -27.41 13.08 0.70
#